data_AF-A0A7V8FA02-F1
#
_entry.id   AF-A0A7V8FA02-F1
#
_cell.length_a   1.000
_cell.length_b   1.000
_cell.length_c   1.000
_cell.angle_alpha   90.00
_cell.angle_beta   90.00
_cell.angle_gamma   90.00
#
_symmetry.space_group_name_H-M   'P 1'
#
loop_
_entity.id
_entity.type
_entity.pdbx_description
1 polymer ?
#
loop_
_entity_poly.entity_id
_entity_poly.type
_entity_poly.pdbx_seq_one_letter_code
_entity_poly.pdbx_strand_id
1 'polypeptide(L)'
;MKGRLMHGWFAHFRRRIKHEFRLDISPDKSVGPDIYPLAYCCLKLKRIPMKPRDVRTTAGFDEELDTYVSKWQLLRDAIEAGDDLFPYSSKRVADWKFNDFLFHSCGISHLHLARSTKGETGSTLVFGIFTPGNFHALALGDHHDLYQRSRILERIGSGADELGLSLKRADGKVAWPADGKDFKQWANHKQLGGNLLYPAQWSVDGRGMLLDGHQRGALIRFTLNGVTHTVPVSAYHAYEREGNALDAIEAELTARHGRMDFRLCIDDERSMYVISWGSDSIVEYPMPHDGLTCSHFAHREGCSQFAAD
;
A
#
# COMPACT_ATOMS: atom_id res chain seq x y z
N MET A 1 -22.42 19.83 -2.65
CA MET A 1 -22.87 18.88 -1.61
C MET A 1 -22.84 17.51 -2.28
N LYS A 2 -22.04 16.56 -1.79
CA LYS A 2 -21.91 15.23 -2.42
C LYS A 2 -23.22 14.45 -2.30
N GLY A 3 -23.47 13.55 -3.25
CA GLY A 3 -24.69 12.73 -3.33
C GLY A 3 -24.86 11.75 -2.17
N ARG A 4 -26.05 11.16 -2.02
CA ARG A 4 -26.37 10.19 -0.96
C ARG A 4 -25.62 8.87 -1.15
N LEU A 5 -25.38 8.43 -2.39
CA LEU A 5 -24.61 7.22 -2.65
C LEU A 5 -23.16 7.38 -2.16
N MET A 6 -22.58 8.56 -2.38
CA MET A 6 -21.24 8.90 -1.88
C MET A 6 -21.15 8.82 -0.35
N HIS A 7 -22.18 9.25 0.39
CA HIS A 7 -22.20 9.07 1.85
C HIS A 7 -22.22 7.60 2.26
N GLY A 8 -22.98 6.75 1.56
CA GLY A 8 -22.98 5.31 1.77
C GLY A 8 -21.60 4.69 1.52
N TRP A 9 -20.93 5.13 0.45
CA TRP A 9 -19.57 4.72 0.09
C TRP A 9 -18.54 5.10 1.16
N PHE A 10 -18.57 6.35 1.63
CA PHE A 10 -17.71 6.81 2.73
C PHE A 10 -17.94 6.00 4.01
N ALA A 11 -19.20 5.71 4.34
CA ALA A 11 -19.55 4.92 5.51
C ALA A 11 -19.08 3.46 5.39
N HIS A 12 -19.17 2.87 4.19
CA HIS A 12 -18.66 1.52 3.92
C HIS A 12 -17.15 1.46 4.19
N PHE A 13 -16.35 2.34 3.57
CA PHE A 13 -14.90 2.32 3.75
C PHE A 13 -14.47 2.68 5.17
N ARG A 14 -15.20 3.56 5.87
CA ARG A 14 -14.96 3.81 7.30
C ARG A 14 -15.10 2.52 8.12
N ARG A 15 -16.15 1.72 7.88
CA ARG A 15 -16.34 0.44 8.56
C ARG A 15 -15.22 -0.53 8.21
N ARG A 16 -14.85 -0.68 6.93
CA ARG A 16 -13.74 -1.56 6.49
C ARG A 16 -12.43 -1.19 7.20
N ILE A 17 -12.08 0.10 7.26
CA ILE A 17 -10.88 0.57 7.98
C ILE A 17 -10.90 0.13 9.45
N LYS A 18 -12.05 0.32 10.12
CA LYS A 18 -12.21 -0.07 11.52
C LYS A 18 -12.12 -1.58 11.74
N HIS A 19 -12.68 -2.39 10.85
CA HIS A 19 -12.71 -3.84 11.02
C HIS A 19 -11.41 -4.52 10.59
N GLU A 20 -10.89 -4.17 9.41
CA GLU A 20 -9.70 -4.83 8.85
C GLU A 20 -8.39 -4.35 9.48
N PHE A 21 -8.27 -3.05 9.75
CA PHE A 21 -7.03 -2.47 10.27
C PHE A 21 -7.11 -2.16 11.77
N ARG A 22 -8.29 -2.29 12.38
CA ARG A 22 -8.53 -1.91 13.79
C ARG A 22 -8.18 -0.44 14.07
N LEU A 23 -8.41 0.42 13.08
CA LEU A 23 -8.13 1.86 13.16
C LEU A 23 -9.44 2.66 13.16
N ASP A 24 -9.55 3.65 14.04
CA ASP A 24 -10.58 4.68 13.93
C ASP A 24 -9.93 5.95 13.38
N ILE A 25 -10.03 6.14 12.07
CA ILE A 25 -9.57 7.37 11.43
C ILE A 25 -10.65 8.41 11.71
N SER A 26 -10.46 9.22 12.75
CA SER A 26 -11.26 10.43 12.87
C SER A 26 -10.85 11.38 11.74
N PRO A 27 -11.80 11.87 10.91
CA PRO A 27 -11.47 12.90 9.96
C PRO A 27 -11.07 14.12 10.79
N ASP A 28 -9.90 14.68 10.52
CA ASP A 28 -9.57 16.00 11.03
C ASP A 28 -10.69 16.96 10.57
N LYS A 29 -10.98 18.00 11.35
CA LYS A 29 -11.99 19.02 11.05
C LYS A 29 -11.84 19.60 9.64
N SER A 30 -10.63 19.52 9.08
CA SER A 30 -10.26 20.00 7.76
C SER A 30 -10.54 19.04 6.58
N VAL A 31 -10.67 17.72 6.80
CA VAL A 31 -10.63 16.75 5.68
C VAL A 31 -11.97 16.07 5.38
N GLY A 32 -12.92 16.00 6.31
CA GLY A 32 -14.25 15.43 6.03
C GLY A 32 -14.29 13.91 5.80
N PRO A 33 -15.48 13.29 5.71
CA PRO A 33 -15.65 11.84 5.58
C PRO A 33 -15.30 11.28 4.19
N ASP A 34 -15.14 12.14 3.19
CA ASP A 34 -14.82 11.75 1.83
C ASP A 34 -13.42 11.16 1.66
N ILE A 35 -12.59 11.22 2.69
CA ILE A 35 -11.26 10.63 2.67
C ILE A 35 -11.23 9.12 2.90
N TYR A 36 -12.28 8.52 3.46
CA TYR A 36 -12.24 7.11 3.88
C TYR A 36 -11.89 6.13 2.76
N PRO A 37 -12.48 6.21 1.54
CA PRO A 37 -12.13 5.26 0.47
C PRO A 37 -10.67 5.38 0.03
N LEU A 38 -10.16 6.61 -0.05
CA LEU A 38 -8.76 6.84 -0.38
C LEU A 38 -7.82 6.37 0.73
N ALA A 39 -8.14 6.69 1.98
CA ALA A 39 -7.38 6.24 3.14
C ALA A 39 -7.32 4.70 3.20
N TYR A 40 -8.43 4.02 2.91
CA TYR A 40 -8.47 2.57 2.80
C TYR A 40 -7.50 2.03 1.75
N CYS A 41 -7.55 2.56 0.52
CA CYS A 41 -6.62 2.16 -0.55
C CYS A 41 -5.15 2.38 -0.15
N CYS A 42 -4.84 3.53 0.47
CA CYS A 42 -3.49 3.81 0.96
C CYS A 42 -3.03 2.82 2.03
N LEU A 43 -3.91 2.41 2.94
CA LEU A 43 -3.61 1.40 3.95
C LEU A 43 -3.42 0.01 3.34
N LYS A 44 -4.31 -0.41 2.43
CA LYS A 44 -4.18 -1.70 1.74
C LYS A 44 -2.89 -1.78 0.93
N LEU A 45 -2.47 -0.70 0.28
CA LEU A 45 -1.20 -0.65 -0.47
C LEU A 45 0.03 -0.80 0.42
N LYS A 46 -0.03 -0.44 1.70
CA LYS A 46 1.10 -0.61 2.64
C LYS A 46 1.09 -1.97 3.32
N ARG A 47 -0.03 -2.69 3.27
CA ARG A 47 -0.16 -4.02 3.87
C ARG A 47 0.52 -5.04 2.96
N ILE A 48 1.44 -5.80 3.53
CA ILE A 48 2.03 -6.95 2.85
C ILE A 48 0.94 -8.03 2.79
N PRO A 49 0.57 -8.54 1.60
CA PRO A 49 -0.46 -9.57 1.49
C PRO A 49 -0.09 -10.82 2.27
N MET A 50 -1.05 -11.35 3.02
CA MET A 50 -0.96 -12.61 3.77
C MET A 50 -0.94 -13.81 2.79
N LYS A 51 0.25 -14.19 2.34
CA LYS A 51 0.46 -15.36 1.50
C LYS A 51 1.85 -15.96 1.75
N PRO A 52 1.99 -17.30 1.70
CA PRO A 52 3.27 -17.99 1.82
C PRO A 52 4.28 -17.49 0.79
N ARG A 53 5.54 -17.34 1.22
CA ARG A 53 6.65 -16.94 0.34
C ARG A 53 7.94 -17.62 0.80
N ASP A 54 8.74 -18.06 -0.16
CA ASP A 54 10.09 -18.56 0.12
C ASP A 54 10.99 -17.41 0.56
N VAL A 55 11.80 -17.63 1.59
CA VAL A 55 12.77 -16.62 2.05
C VAL A 55 14.15 -16.91 1.45
N ARG A 56 14.72 -15.89 0.78
CA ARG A 56 16.08 -15.93 0.24
C ARG A 56 16.95 -14.89 0.93
N THR A 57 18.07 -15.33 1.48
CA THR A 57 19.07 -14.49 2.15
C THR A 57 20.32 -14.35 1.28
N THR A 58 21.08 -13.28 1.49
CA THR A 58 22.41 -13.08 0.90
C THR A 58 23.46 -13.69 1.81
N ALA A 59 24.67 -13.97 1.31
CA ALA A 59 25.69 -14.65 2.12
C ALA A 59 26.09 -13.80 3.34
N GLY A 60 26.25 -12.48 3.14
CA GLY A 60 26.54 -11.54 4.23
C GLY A 60 25.37 -11.34 5.20
N PHE A 61 24.14 -11.65 4.81
CA PHE A 61 22.98 -11.53 5.71
C PHE A 61 23.03 -12.55 6.84
N ASP A 62 23.42 -13.79 6.53
CA ASP A 62 23.50 -14.88 7.50
C ASP A 62 24.63 -14.65 8.53
N GLU A 63 25.74 -14.03 8.11
CA GLU A 63 26.83 -13.65 9.03
C GLU A 63 26.43 -12.55 10.03
N GLU A 64 25.63 -11.57 9.59
CA GLU A 64 25.14 -10.50 10.47
C GLU A 64 24.04 -10.96 11.44
N LEU A 65 23.45 -12.15 11.19
CA LEU A 65 22.33 -12.68 11.95
C LEU A 65 22.72 -13.35 13.27
N ASP A 66 23.99 -13.62 13.53
CA ASP A 66 24.44 -14.40 14.71
C ASP A 66 23.83 -13.93 16.04
N THR A 67 23.63 -12.61 16.21
CA THR A 67 23.03 -12.04 17.44
C THR A 67 21.50 -12.04 17.44
N TYR A 68 20.87 -12.30 16.29
CA TYR A 68 19.43 -12.17 16.05
C TYR A 68 18.76 -13.44 15.51
N VAL A 69 19.46 -14.57 15.42
CA VAL A 69 19.00 -15.83 14.82
C VAL A 69 17.58 -16.21 15.27
N SER A 70 17.29 -16.17 16.57
CA SER A 70 15.97 -16.55 17.08
C SER A 70 14.86 -15.60 16.65
N LYS A 71 15.12 -14.29 16.62
CA LYS A 71 14.16 -13.27 16.17
C LYS A 71 13.94 -13.34 14.67
N TRP A 72 15.02 -13.57 13.91
CA TRP A 72 14.95 -13.78 12.48
C TRP A 72 14.15 -15.03 12.12
N GLN A 73 14.39 -16.16 12.82
CA GLN A 73 13.64 -17.39 12.56
C GLN A 73 12.14 -17.18 12.75
N LEU A 74 11.71 -16.46 13.80
CA LEU A 74 10.29 -16.14 13.99
C LEU A 74 9.70 -15.29 12.85
N LEU A 75 10.44 -14.30 12.36
CA LEU A 75 10.00 -13.50 11.21
C LEU A 75 9.97 -14.33 9.92
N ARG A 76 10.99 -15.15 9.69
CA ARG A 76 11.09 -16.05 8.56
C ARG A 76 9.92 -17.04 8.53
N ASP A 77 9.65 -17.70 9.65
CA ASP A 77 8.53 -18.64 9.79
C ASP A 77 7.20 -17.96 9.47
N ALA A 78 6.98 -16.73 9.95
CA ALA A 78 5.78 -15.97 9.65
C ALA A 78 5.66 -15.62 8.15
N ILE A 79 6.76 -15.30 7.48
CA ILE A 79 6.78 -15.02 6.03
C ILE A 79 6.49 -16.31 5.23
N GLU A 80 7.15 -17.41 5.59
CA GLU A 80 7.00 -18.71 4.92
C GLU A 80 5.60 -19.29 5.12
N ALA A 81 4.98 -19.09 6.29
CA ALA A 81 3.60 -19.47 6.57
C ALA A 81 2.56 -18.55 5.90
N GLY A 82 2.95 -17.34 5.50
CA GLY A 82 2.03 -16.33 4.96
C GLY A 82 1.19 -15.60 6.01
N ASP A 83 1.71 -15.50 7.23
CA ASP A 83 1.06 -14.82 8.35
C ASP A 83 0.93 -13.30 8.14
N ASP A 84 0.14 -12.67 9.00
CA ASP A 84 0.06 -11.21 9.06
C ASP A 84 1.39 -10.61 9.55
N LEU A 85 2.09 -9.93 8.65
CA LEU A 85 3.38 -9.27 8.93
C LEU A 85 3.22 -7.85 9.52
N PHE A 86 2.00 -7.37 9.72
CA PHE A 86 1.75 -6.07 10.36
C PHE A 86 2.47 -5.90 11.72
N PRO A 87 2.56 -6.92 12.61
CA PRO A 87 3.29 -6.82 13.86
C PRO A 87 4.82 -6.60 13.74
N TYR A 88 5.37 -6.82 12.55
CA TYR A 88 6.78 -6.59 12.20
C TYR A 88 6.96 -5.29 11.40
N SER A 89 5.88 -4.56 11.10
CA SER A 89 5.93 -3.33 10.32
C SER A 89 6.02 -2.08 11.20
N SER A 90 6.49 -0.97 10.63
CA SER A 90 6.50 0.33 11.30
C SER A 90 5.09 0.74 11.75
N LYS A 91 4.93 1.34 12.94
CA LYS A 91 3.64 1.92 13.39
C LYS A 91 3.02 2.86 12.36
N ARG A 92 3.85 3.51 11.55
CA ARG A 92 3.41 4.47 10.55
C ARG A 92 2.71 3.81 9.36
N VAL A 93 2.73 2.49 9.23
CA VAL A 93 1.88 1.79 8.24
C VAL A 93 0.39 1.96 8.55
N ALA A 94 0.03 2.25 9.82
CA ALA A 94 -1.33 2.62 10.23
C ALA A 94 -1.68 4.09 9.93
N ASP A 95 -0.70 4.93 9.62
CA ASP A 95 -0.94 6.30 9.17
C ASP A 95 -1.12 6.29 7.65
N TRP A 96 -2.36 6.43 7.20
CA TRP A 96 -2.68 6.44 5.76
C TRP A 96 -1.97 7.57 5.01
N LYS A 97 -1.62 8.68 5.69
CA LYS A 97 -0.91 9.84 5.10
C LYS A 97 0.60 9.62 4.98
N PHE A 98 1.16 8.69 5.75
CA PHE A 98 2.60 8.47 5.79
C PHE A 98 3.06 7.67 4.57
N ASN A 99 3.87 8.27 3.69
CA ASN A 99 4.51 7.55 2.60
C ASN A 99 5.95 7.22 2.98
N ASP A 100 6.28 5.93 2.99
CA ASP A 100 7.66 5.47 3.17
C ASP A 100 8.44 5.59 1.85
N PHE A 101 9.60 6.24 1.89
CA PHE A 101 10.43 6.46 0.71
C PHE A 101 11.00 5.16 0.16
N LEU A 102 11.59 4.30 1.00
CA LEU A 102 12.20 3.05 0.53
C LEU A 102 11.13 2.14 -0.08
N PHE A 103 9.96 2.09 0.54
CA PHE A 103 8.84 1.31 0.03
C PHE A 103 8.32 1.84 -1.31
N HIS A 104 7.90 3.11 -1.37
CA HIS A 104 7.25 3.63 -2.57
C HIS A 104 8.25 3.95 -3.70
N SER A 105 9.49 4.35 -3.38
CA SER A 105 10.49 4.75 -4.38
C SER A 105 11.39 3.62 -4.81
N CYS A 106 11.69 2.69 -3.92
CA CYS A 106 12.65 1.62 -4.19
C CYS A 106 12.03 0.24 -4.18
N GLY A 107 10.75 0.08 -3.80
CA GLY A 107 10.13 -1.23 -3.63
C GLY A 107 10.73 -2.03 -2.48
N ILE A 108 11.39 -1.36 -1.53
CA ILE A 108 12.10 -1.97 -0.41
C ILE A 108 11.22 -1.88 0.83
N SER A 109 10.84 -3.04 1.36
CA SER A 109 10.21 -3.16 2.66
C SER A 109 11.27 -3.21 3.76
N HIS A 110 10.94 -2.64 4.92
CA HIS A 110 11.73 -2.82 6.14
C HIS A 110 10.84 -3.42 7.23
N LEU A 111 11.29 -4.51 7.83
CA LEU A 111 10.57 -5.24 8.86
C LEU A 111 11.42 -5.30 10.12
N HIS A 112 10.81 -5.03 11.27
CA HIS A 112 11.43 -5.22 12.57
C HIS A 112 11.68 -6.72 12.80
N LEU A 113 12.83 -7.10 13.36
CA LEU A 113 13.05 -8.50 13.75
C LEU A 113 12.22 -8.90 14.98
N ALA A 114 11.91 -7.94 15.86
CA ALA A 114 11.07 -8.19 17.01
C ALA A 114 9.60 -7.91 16.68
N ARG A 115 8.72 -8.85 17.02
CA ARG A 115 7.27 -8.65 16.98
C ARG A 115 6.89 -7.59 18.01
N SER A 116 6.39 -6.45 17.58
CA SER A 116 5.92 -5.41 18.49
C SER A 116 4.60 -4.84 18.01
N THR A 117 3.53 -5.10 18.77
CA THR A 117 2.24 -4.42 18.56
C THR A 117 2.31 -2.94 18.90
N LYS A 118 3.36 -2.53 19.63
CA LYS A 118 3.63 -1.16 20.07
C LYS A 118 4.91 -0.62 19.43
N GLY A 119 5.33 -1.11 18.25
CA GLY A 119 6.51 -0.73 17.44
C GLY A 119 7.71 -0.15 18.20
N GLU A 120 8.77 -0.93 18.29
CA GLU A 120 9.97 -0.55 19.04
C GLU A 120 10.80 0.53 18.33
N THR A 121 11.48 1.34 19.13
CA THR A 121 12.40 2.38 18.66
C THR A 121 13.81 1.85 18.87
N GLY A 122 14.66 1.84 17.83
CA GLY A 122 16.04 1.32 17.91
C GLY A 122 16.18 -0.19 17.69
N SER A 123 15.14 -0.87 17.20
CA SER A 123 15.18 -2.28 16.86
C SER A 123 15.84 -2.53 15.51
N THR A 124 16.56 -3.65 15.41
CA THR A 124 17.09 -4.20 14.16
C THR A 124 15.99 -4.42 13.13
N LEU A 125 16.26 -4.00 11.91
CA LEU A 125 15.40 -4.09 10.74
C LEU A 125 16.00 -5.05 9.71
N VAL A 126 15.14 -5.81 9.06
CA VAL A 126 15.42 -6.55 7.82
C VAL A 126 14.93 -5.71 6.66
N PHE A 127 15.82 -5.39 5.74
CA PHE A 127 15.51 -4.75 4.48
C PHE A 127 15.39 -5.81 3.40
N GLY A 128 14.30 -5.76 2.63
CA GLY A 128 14.07 -6.74 1.60
C GLY A 128 12.98 -6.36 0.62
N ILE A 129 12.78 -7.22 -0.37
CA ILE A 129 11.77 -7.04 -1.42
C ILE A 129 10.86 -8.25 -1.51
N PHE A 130 9.59 -8.00 -1.81
CA PHE A 130 8.59 -9.04 -2.01
C PHE A 130 8.32 -9.24 -3.51
N THR A 131 8.48 -10.47 -3.96
CA THR A 131 8.01 -10.93 -5.28
C THR A 131 6.76 -11.81 -5.08
N PRO A 132 6.07 -12.23 -6.15
CA PRO A 132 4.89 -13.08 -6.02
C PRO A 132 5.10 -14.33 -5.17
N GLY A 133 6.28 -14.93 -5.19
CA GLY A 133 6.58 -16.18 -4.47
C GLY A 133 7.76 -16.12 -3.50
N ASN A 134 8.51 -15.02 -3.42
CA ASN A 134 9.68 -14.93 -2.54
C ASN A 134 9.68 -13.63 -1.74
N PHE A 135 10.32 -13.68 -0.57
CA PHE A 135 10.89 -12.52 0.10
C PHE A 135 12.41 -12.61 0.02
N HIS A 136 13.04 -11.62 -0.60
CA HIS A 136 14.49 -11.52 -0.66
C HIS A 136 14.95 -10.60 0.47
N ALA A 137 15.57 -11.16 1.51
CA ALA A 137 16.19 -10.44 2.60
C ALA A 137 17.60 -10.02 2.17
N LEU A 138 17.83 -8.71 2.05
CA LEU A 138 19.00 -8.15 1.37
C LEU A 138 20.02 -7.55 2.34
N ALA A 139 19.56 -6.99 3.46
CA ALA A 139 20.44 -6.39 4.46
C ALA A 139 19.77 -6.32 5.84
N LEU A 140 20.57 -6.41 6.91
CA LEU A 140 20.16 -5.97 8.24
C LEU A 140 20.56 -4.51 8.46
N GLY A 141 19.82 -3.82 9.30
CA GLY A 141 20.20 -2.49 9.74
C GLY A 141 19.32 -2.04 10.90
N ASP A 142 19.18 -0.74 11.05
CA ASP A 142 18.34 -0.16 12.10
C ASP A 142 17.62 1.12 11.63
N HIS A 143 16.98 1.79 12.57
CA HIS A 143 16.32 3.07 12.27
C HIS A 143 17.30 4.19 11.92
N HIS A 144 18.58 4.10 12.29
CA HIS A 144 19.60 5.07 11.89
C HIS A 144 19.96 4.92 10.41
N ASP A 145 20.01 3.69 9.91
CA ASP A 145 20.21 3.40 8.49
C ASP A 145 19.07 3.95 7.61
N LEU A 146 17.84 4.02 8.16
CA LEU A 146 16.73 4.74 7.51
C LEU A 146 16.98 6.25 7.33
N TYR A 147 18.07 6.83 7.83
CA TYR A 147 18.46 8.22 7.57
C TYR A 147 19.72 8.34 6.72
N GLN A 148 20.35 7.22 6.35
CA GLN A 148 21.57 7.16 5.55
C GLN A 148 21.27 6.44 4.22
N ARG A 149 20.56 7.11 3.30
CA ARG A 149 20.08 6.47 2.06
C ARG A 149 21.20 5.87 1.25
N SER A 150 22.27 6.64 1.03
CA SER A 150 23.39 6.21 0.21
C SER A 150 23.92 4.86 0.70
N ARG A 151 24.20 4.78 2.01
CA ARG A 151 24.69 3.58 2.67
C ARG A 151 23.71 2.41 2.63
N ILE A 152 22.44 2.63 2.94
CA ILE A 152 21.48 1.51 2.96
C ILE A 152 21.18 1.00 1.53
N LEU A 153 21.10 1.88 0.54
CA LEU A 153 20.91 1.47 -0.86
C LEU A 153 22.16 0.79 -1.45
N GLU A 154 23.35 1.20 -1.03
CA GLU A 154 24.59 0.50 -1.38
C GLU A 154 24.60 -0.92 -0.80
N ARG A 155 24.33 -1.09 0.50
CA ARG A 155 24.24 -2.41 1.13
C ARG A 155 23.18 -3.30 0.49
N ILE A 156 22.00 -2.74 0.23
CA ILE A 156 20.91 -3.44 -0.45
C ILE A 156 21.30 -3.78 -1.90
N GLY A 157 22.02 -2.89 -2.59
CA GLY A 157 22.52 -3.12 -3.95
C GLY A 157 23.51 -4.27 -4.01
N SER A 158 24.49 -4.30 -3.10
CA SER A 158 25.44 -5.41 -3.00
C SER A 158 24.74 -6.74 -2.71
N GLY A 159 23.82 -6.75 -1.73
CA GLY A 159 23.04 -7.96 -1.44
C GLY A 159 22.12 -8.39 -2.58
N ALA A 160 21.57 -7.43 -3.32
CA ALA A 160 20.77 -7.70 -4.51
C ALA A 160 21.61 -8.38 -5.60
N ASP A 161 22.81 -7.88 -5.88
CA ASP A 161 23.69 -8.41 -6.93
C ASP A 161 24.06 -9.88 -6.67
N GLU A 162 24.25 -10.27 -5.39
CA GLU A 162 24.48 -11.68 -4.99
C GLU A 162 23.31 -12.61 -5.36
N LEU A 163 22.08 -12.08 -5.35
CA LEU A 163 20.86 -12.80 -5.75
C LEU A 163 20.53 -12.66 -7.24
N GLY A 164 21.44 -12.08 -8.03
CA GLY A 164 21.22 -11.76 -9.44
C GLY A 164 20.18 -10.66 -9.67
N LEU A 165 19.90 -9.86 -8.63
CA LEU A 165 18.95 -8.76 -8.65
C LEU A 165 19.69 -7.44 -8.87
N SER A 166 19.13 -6.55 -9.69
CA SER A 166 19.67 -5.20 -9.84
C SER A 166 18.60 -4.14 -9.65
N LEU A 167 18.91 -3.09 -8.90
CA LEU A 167 18.08 -1.91 -8.72
C LEU A 167 18.50 -0.80 -9.69
N LYS A 168 17.60 -0.40 -10.60
CA LYS A 168 17.84 0.74 -11.51
C LYS A 168 16.82 1.83 -11.28
N ARG A 169 17.25 3.10 -11.28
CA ARG A 169 16.30 4.21 -11.40
C ARG A 169 15.71 4.21 -12.81
N ALA A 170 14.43 4.53 -12.92
CA ALA A 170 13.75 4.58 -14.22
C ALA A 170 14.25 5.71 -15.14
N ASP A 171 15.06 6.66 -14.64
CA ASP A 171 15.77 7.68 -15.43
C ASP A 171 17.16 7.21 -15.92
N GLY A 172 17.53 5.95 -15.70
CA GLY A 172 18.80 5.36 -16.13
C GLY A 172 20.02 5.83 -15.34
N LYS A 173 19.85 6.69 -14.31
CA LYS A 173 20.95 7.17 -13.48
C LYS A 173 21.21 6.20 -12.32
N VAL A 174 22.48 5.99 -12.00
CA VAL A 174 22.92 5.17 -10.85
C VAL A 174 22.93 5.99 -9.55
N ALA A 175 23.18 7.30 -9.64
CA ALA A 175 23.36 8.15 -8.48
C ALA A 175 22.03 8.60 -7.87
N TRP A 176 21.79 8.15 -6.64
CA TRP A 176 20.83 8.79 -5.73
C TRP A 176 21.42 10.12 -5.26
N PRO A 177 20.62 11.17 -5.02
CA PRO A 177 21.16 12.44 -4.52
C PRO A 177 21.94 12.26 -3.20
N ALA A 178 22.70 13.25 -2.77
CA ALA A 178 23.40 13.18 -1.48
C ALA A 178 22.40 13.12 -0.30
N ASP A 179 22.85 12.56 0.82
CA ASP A 179 22.08 12.54 2.07
C ASP A 179 21.90 13.97 2.60
N GLY A 180 20.65 14.35 2.88
CA GLY A 180 20.30 15.66 3.44
C GLY A 180 19.56 15.50 4.76
N LYS A 181 19.63 16.52 5.64
CA LYS A 181 18.98 16.52 6.97
C LYS A 181 17.46 16.28 6.92
N ASP A 182 16.82 16.52 5.77
CA ASP A 182 15.37 16.39 5.58
C ASP A 182 14.94 15.01 5.03
N PHE A 183 15.79 13.98 5.08
CA PHE A 183 15.60 12.68 4.42
C PHE A 183 14.22 12.03 4.63
N LYS A 184 13.71 11.96 5.87
CA LYS A 184 12.38 11.39 6.17
C LYS A 184 11.24 12.10 5.44
N GLN A 185 11.47 13.35 5.05
CA GLN A 185 10.50 14.14 4.33
C GLN A 185 10.63 13.96 2.82
N TRP A 186 11.61 13.27 2.24
CA TRP A 186 11.77 13.25 0.77
C TRP A 186 10.54 12.73 0.00
N ALA A 187 9.85 11.70 0.52
CA ALA A 187 8.57 11.25 -0.05
C ALA A 187 7.43 12.28 0.12
N ASN A 188 7.56 13.19 1.10
CA ASN A 188 6.56 14.20 1.47
C ASN A 188 7.01 15.65 1.15
N HIS A 189 8.23 15.87 0.64
CA HIS A 189 8.88 17.18 0.55
C HIS A 189 8.45 17.86 -0.74
N LYS A 190 7.87 19.06 -0.60
CA LYS A 190 7.20 19.79 -1.68
C LYS A 190 8.08 20.00 -2.93
N GLN A 191 9.39 20.14 -2.76
CA GLN A 191 10.31 20.41 -3.88
C GLN A 191 11.14 19.22 -4.35
N LEU A 192 11.28 18.16 -3.55
CA LEU A 192 12.27 17.11 -3.81
C LEU A 192 11.69 15.87 -4.50
N GLY A 193 10.35 15.78 -4.59
CA GLY A 193 9.64 15.06 -5.67
C GLY A 193 10.09 13.64 -5.94
N GLY A 194 10.72 12.95 -4.98
CA GLY A 194 11.48 11.71 -5.19
C GLY A 194 10.63 10.52 -5.61
N ASN A 195 9.38 10.75 -5.99
CA ASN A 195 8.46 9.74 -6.46
C ASN A 195 7.33 10.22 -7.36
N LEU A 196 7.47 11.35 -8.06
CA LEU A 196 6.35 11.84 -8.86
C LEU A 196 6.02 10.96 -10.08
N LEU A 197 6.99 10.24 -10.68
CA LEU A 197 6.71 9.51 -11.94
C LEU A 197 7.51 8.20 -12.19
N TYR A 198 8.58 7.90 -11.43
CA TYR A 198 9.55 6.86 -11.82
C TYR A 198 10.09 6.05 -10.63
N PRO A 199 9.33 5.09 -10.06
CA PRO A 199 9.86 4.20 -9.04
C PRO A 199 11.03 3.38 -9.60
N ALA A 200 11.95 2.97 -8.73
CA ALA A 200 13.05 2.11 -9.12
C ALA A 200 12.52 0.77 -9.65
N GLN A 201 13.19 0.24 -10.66
CA GLN A 201 12.88 -1.03 -11.29
C GLN A 201 13.89 -2.08 -10.84
N TRP A 202 13.37 -3.21 -10.40
CA TRP A 202 14.16 -4.40 -10.13
C TRP A 202 14.22 -5.26 -11.37
N SER A 203 15.36 -5.90 -11.62
CA SER A 203 15.51 -6.89 -12.69
C SER A 203 16.35 -8.08 -12.25
N VAL A 204 16.06 -9.24 -12.85
CA VAL A 204 16.89 -10.44 -12.79
C VAL A 204 17.52 -10.61 -14.17
N ASP A 205 18.85 -10.68 -14.25
CA ASP A 205 19.59 -10.84 -15.52
C ASP A 205 19.16 -9.84 -16.61
N GLY A 206 18.89 -8.59 -16.21
CA GLY A 206 18.44 -7.52 -17.10
C GLY A 206 16.97 -7.59 -17.54
N ARG A 207 16.20 -8.59 -17.11
CA ARG A 207 14.75 -8.69 -17.34
C ARG A 207 13.98 -8.11 -16.17
N GLY A 208 13.03 -7.22 -16.43
CA GLY A 208 12.21 -6.59 -15.40
C GLY A 208 11.55 -7.63 -14.50
N MET A 209 11.65 -7.41 -13.18
CA MET A 209 11.09 -8.29 -12.16
C MET A 209 9.74 -7.77 -11.68
N LEU A 210 8.79 -8.68 -11.54
CA LEU A 210 7.49 -8.35 -10.96
C LEU A 210 7.63 -8.25 -9.43
N LEU A 211 7.66 -7.04 -8.88
CA LEU A 211 7.40 -6.82 -7.46
C LEU A 211 5.95 -7.13 -7.12
N ASP A 212 5.71 -7.56 -5.88
CA ASP A 212 4.39 -7.72 -5.30
C ASP A 212 3.63 -6.37 -5.32
N GLY A 213 2.32 -6.42 -5.56
CA GLY A 213 1.51 -5.26 -5.92
C GLY A 213 1.46 -4.17 -4.85
N HIS A 214 1.66 -4.52 -3.58
CA HIS A 214 1.71 -3.57 -2.47
C HIS A 214 2.93 -2.62 -2.59
N GLN A 215 4.06 -3.09 -3.10
CA GLN A 215 5.32 -2.32 -3.18
C GLN A 215 5.40 -1.33 -4.36
N ARG A 216 4.31 -1.11 -5.09
CA ARG A 216 4.29 -0.27 -6.28
C ARG A 216 3.49 1.01 -6.05
N GLY A 217 4.11 2.15 -6.31
CA GLY A 217 3.33 3.37 -6.47
C GLY A 217 4.16 4.61 -6.69
N ALA A 218 4.04 5.19 -7.89
CA ALA A 218 4.23 6.62 -8.04
C ALA A 218 3.30 7.35 -7.07
N LEU A 219 3.76 8.48 -6.54
CA LEU A 219 2.99 9.32 -5.63
C LEU A 219 2.49 10.55 -6.39
N ILE A 220 1.26 10.96 -6.13
CA ILE A 220 0.67 12.19 -6.64
C ILE A 220 0.32 13.11 -5.49
N ARG A 221 0.37 14.42 -5.77
CA ARG A 221 -0.23 15.42 -4.89
C ARG A 221 -1.58 15.82 -5.42
N PHE A 222 -2.57 15.80 -4.54
CA PHE A 222 -3.90 16.30 -4.86
C PHE A 222 -4.42 17.10 -3.67
N THR A 223 -5.37 18.00 -3.94
CA THR A 223 -5.98 18.85 -2.91
C THR A 223 -7.44 18.46 -2.76
N LEU A 224 -7.84 18.13 -1.53
CA LEU A 224 -9.22 17.82 -1.17
C LEU A 224 -9.63 18.70 0.00
N ASN A 225 -10.78 19.36 -0.10
CA ASN A 225 -11.31 20.25 0.95
C ASN A 225 -10.29 21.30 1.43
N GLY A 226 -9.46 21.81 0.52
CA GLY A 226 -8.42 22.81 0.81
C GLY A 226 -7.14 22.24 1.45
N VAL A 227 -7.05 20.93 1.65
CA VAL A 227 -5.87 20.24 2.21
C VAL A 227 -5.15 19.47 1.10
N THR A 228 -3.84 19.73 0.93
CA THR A 228 -3.01 18.97 0.00
C THR A 228 -2.52 17.67 0.66
N HIS A 229 -2.73 16.56 -0.04
CA HIS A 229 -2.30 15.23 0.35
C HIS A 229 -1.32 14.66 -0.69
N THR A 230 -0.42 13.80 -0.22
CA THR A 230 0.45 12.98 -1.09
C THR A 230 0.02 11.53 -0.93
N VAL A 231 -0.41 10.89 -2.02
CA VAL A 231 -0.94 9.51 -2.01
C VAL A 231 -0.45 8.71 -3.21
N PRO A 232 -0.52 7.37 -3.19
CA PRO A 232 -0.27 6.56 -4.37
C PRO A 232 -1.21 6.92 -5.52
N VAL A 233 -0.65 7.06 -6.73
CA VAL A 233 -1.39 7.34 -7.97
C VAL A 233 -2.50 6.31 -8.22
N SER A 234 -2.23 5.04 -7.95
CA SER A 234 -3.21 3.96 -8.07
C SER A 234 -4.40 4.13 -7.12
N ALA A 235 -4.15 4.57 -5.88
CA ALA A 235 -5.19 4.85 -4.90
C ALA A 235 -6.05 6.04 -5.32
N TYR A 236 -5.43 7.10 -5.85
CA TYR A 236 -6.13 8.28 -6.36
C TYR A 236 -7.03 7.94 -7.57
N HIS A 237 -6.51 7.20 -8.55
CA HIS A 237 -7.31 6.78 -9.71
C HIS A 237 -8.48 5.87 -9.33
N ALA A 238 -8.26 4.97 -8.37
CA ALA A 238 -9.33 4.12 -7.83
C ALA A 238 -10.44 4.95 -7.17
N TYR A 239 -10.05 5.93 -6.36
CA TYR A 239 -10.98 6.86 -5.70
C TYR A 239 -11.79 7.68 -6.71
N GLU A 240 -11.14 8.33 -7.67
CA GLU A 240 -11.81 9.17 -8.68
C GLU A 240 -12.76 8.34 -9.54
N ARG A 241 -12.32 7.17 -9.99
CA ARG A 241 -13.13 6.31 -10.86
C ARG A 241 -14.40 5.84 -10.18
N GLU A 242 -14.28 5.33 -8.98
CA GLU A 242 -15.43 4.82 -8.25
C GLU A 242 -16.38 5.94 -7.82
N GLY A 243 -15.85 7.08 -7.39
CA GLY A 243 -16.65 8.27 -7.12
C GLY A 243 -17.45 8.74 -8.35
N ASN A 244 -16.81 8.84 -9.51
CA ASN A 244 -17.47 9.22 -10.76
C ASN A 244 -18.56 8.22 -11.18
N ALA A 245 -18.33 6.92 -10.98
CA ALA A 245 -19.33 5.90 -11.27
C ALA A 245 -20.56 6.03 -10.37
N LEU A 246 -20.36 6.25 -9.06
CA LEU A 246 -21.46 6.46 -8.12
C LEU A 246 -22.24 7.75 -8.40
N ASP A 247 -21.56 8.85 -8.73
CA ASP A 247 -22.21 10.11 -9.12
C ASP A 247 -23.04 9.94 -10.40
N ALA A 248 -22.54 9.19 -11.39
CA ALA A 248 -23.27 8.89 -12.62
C ALA A 248 -24.53 8.04 -12.34
N ILE A 249 -24.41 7.02 -11.49
CA ILE A 249 -25.55 6.19 -11.08
C ILE A 249 -26.60 7.03 -10.31
N GLU A 250 -26.18 7.89 -9.38
CA GLU A 250 -27.12 8.74 -8.64
C GLU A 250 -27.84 9.73 -9.56
N ALA A 251 -27.14 10.29 -10.54
CA ALA A 251 -27.73 11.17 -11.54
C ALA A 251 -28.77 10.42 -12.41
N GLU A 252 -28.45 9.21 -12.87
CA GLU A 252 -29.37 8.35 -13.63
C GLU A 252 -30.64 8.04 -12.82
N LEU A 253 -30.48 7.58 -11.57
CA LEU A 253 -31.60 7.24 -10.71
C LEU A 253 -32.46 8.47 -10.38
N THR A 254 -31.83 9.63 -10.15
CA THR A 254 -32.54 10.89 -9.91
C THR A 254 -33.33 11.34 -11.13
N ALA A 255 -32.79 11.15 -12.33
CA ALA A 255 -33.50 11.47 -13.57
C ALA A 255 -34.72 10.56 -13.80
N ARG A 256 -34.63 9.28 -13.44
CA ARG A 256 -35.70 8.29 -13.66
C ARG A 256 -36.78 8.31 -12.59
N HIS A 257 -36.40 8.51 -11.33
CA HIS A 257 -37.29 8.34 -10.18
C HIS A 257 -37.51 9.64 -9.39
N GLY A 258 -36.90 10.74 -9.81
CA GLY A 258 -36.84 11.96 -9.03
C GLY A 258 -35.89 11.84 -7.85
N ARG A 259 -35.86 12.87 -7.00
CA ARG A 259 -34.97 12.93 -5.84
C ARG A 259 -35.49 12.03 -4.71
N MET A 260 -34.93 10.83 -4.60
CA MET A 260 -35.27 9.85 -3.57
C MET A 260 -34.20 9.73 -2.47
N ASP A 261 -34.50 9.01 -1.39
CA ASP A 261 -33.52 8.62 -0.36
C ASP A 261 -32.82 7.31 -0.76
N PHE A 262 -31.94 7.38 -1.77
CA PHE A 262 -31.16 6.23 -2.20
C PHE A 262 -30.15 5.80 -1.14
N ARG A 263 -30.05 4.49 -0.92
CA ARG A 263 -29.08 3.86 0.00
C ARG A 263 -28.19 2.92 -0.77
N LEU A 264 -26.88 3.04 -0.57
CA LEU A 264 -25.86 2.18 -1.18
C LEU A 264 -25.48 1.04 -0.23
N CYS A 265 -25.53 -0.19 -0.74
CA CYS A 265 -24.83 -1.35 -0.23
C CYS A 265 -23.80 -1.81 -1.28
N ILE A 266 -22.62 -2.19 -0.83
CA ILE A 266 -21.53 -2.66 -1.69
C ILE A 266 -21.42 -4.15 -1.44
N ASP A 267 -21.79 -4.94 -2.44
CA ASP A 267 -21.62 -6.39 -2.46
C ASP A 267 -20.26 -6.66 -3.08
N ASP A 268 -19.28 -6.77 -2.20
CA ASP A 268 -17.91 -7.08 -2.53
C ASP A 268 -17.87 -8.39 -3.34
N GLU A 269 -18.41 -9.50 -2.81
CA GLU A 269 -18.30 -10.84 -3.41
C GLU A 269 -18.80 -10.90 -4.86
N ARG A 270 -19.93 -10.24 -5.14
CA ARG A 270 -20.50 -10.17 -6.50
C ARG A 270 -19.93 -9.02 -7.33
N SER A 271 -19.12 -8.14 -6.74
CA SER A 271 -18.63 -6.90 -7.35
C SER A 271 -19.77 -6.03 -7.88
N MET A 272 -20.79 -5.82 -7.04
CA MET A 272 -22.00 -5.05 -7.37
C MET A 272 -22.25 -3.90 -6.38
N TYR A 273 -22.79 -2.80 -6.90
CA TYR A 273 -23.49 -1.79 -6.10
C TYR A 273 -24.97 -2.16 -6.03
N VAL A 274 -25.46 -2.42 -4.82
CA VAL A 274 -26.88 -2.69 -4.56
C VAL A 274 -27.50 -1.42 -4.00
N ILE A 275 -28.40 -0.80 -4.76
CA ILE A 275 -29.02 0.47 -4.40
C ILE A 275 -30.49 0.25 -4.10
N SER A 276 -30.94 0.71 -2.92
CA SER A 276 -32.33 0.58 -2.48
C SER A 276 -32.97 1.93 -2.21
N TRP A 277 -34.28 2.04 -2.46
CA TRP A 277 -35.11 3.17 -2.03
C TRP A 277 -36.55 2.72 -1.76
N GLY A 278 -37.19 3.30 -0.74
CA GLY A 278 -38.51 2.83 -0.28
C GLY A 278 -38.44 1.44 0.37
N SER A 279 -39.57 0.73 0.40
CA SER A 279 -39.69 -0.61 1.01
C SER A 279 -39.16 -1.74 0.13
N ASP A 280 -39.40 -1.66 -1.19
CA ASP A 280 -39.23 -2.81 -2.09
C ASP A 280 -38.41 -2.51 -3.35
N SER A 281 -37.92 -1.27 -3.53
CA SER A 281 -37.17 -0.93 -4.74
C SER A 281 -35.69 -1.19 -4.55
N ILE A 282 -35.15 -2.09 -5.38
CA ILE A 282 -33.74 -2.45 -5.42
C ILE A 282 -33.29 -2.46 -6.89
N VAL A 283 -32.10 -1.93 -7.13
CA VAL A 283 -31.41 -2.03 -8.42
C VAL A 283 -29.95 -2.39 -8.16
N GLU A 284 -29.37 -3.16 -9.08
CA GLU A 284 -27.97 -3.55 -9.01
C GLU A 284 -27.20 -2.95 -10.18
N TYR A 285 -26.02 -2.40 -9.89
CA TYR A 285 -25.08 -1.91 -10.90
C TYR A 285 -23.75 -2.66 -10.76
N PRO A 286 -23.16 -3.18 -11.84
CA PRO A 286 -21.83 -3.76 -11.77
C PRO A 286 -20.79 -2.70 -11.41
N MET A 287 -19.80 -3.08 -10.61
CA MET A 287 -18.63 -2.23 -10.38
C MET A 287 -17.84 -2.04 -11.69
N PRO A 288 -17.19 -0.89 -11.92
CA PRO A 288 -16.39 -0.67 -13.11
C PRO A 288 -15.27 -1.71 -13.27
N HIS A 289 -15.41 -2.63 -14.23
CA HIS A 289 -14.43 -3.71 -14.46
C HIS A 289 -13.13 -3.22 -15.11
N ASP A 290 -13.17 -2.09 -15.82
CA ASP A 290 -12.01 -1.55 -16.52
C ASP A 290 -11.08 -0.80 -15.55
N GLY A 291 -10.26 -1.56 -14.81
CA GLY A 291 -9.13 -1.12 -13.98
C GLY A 291 -9.42 -1.02 -12.47
N LEU A 292 -8.60 -0.27 -11.72
CA LEU A 292 -8.66 -0.23 -10.25
C LEU A 292 -9.82 0.65 -9.74
N THR A 293 -10.59 0.14 -8.77
CA THR A 293 -11.58 0.84 -7.94
C THR A 293 -11.19 0.66 -6.47
N CYS A 294 -11.72 1.48 -5.55
CA CYS A 294 -11.50 1.30 -4.12
C CYS A 294 -12.05 -0.04 -3.65
N SER A 295 -13.20 -0.45 -4.19
CA SER A 295 -13.79 -1.77 -3.91
C SER A 295 -12.93 -2.91 -4.48
N HIS A 296 -12.24 -2.74 -5.62
CA HIS A 296 -11.25 -3.73 -6.08
C HIS A 296 -10.04 -3.87 -5.15
N PHE A 297 -9.62 -2.81 -4.45
CA PHE A 297 -8.60 -2.92 -3.40
C PHE A 297 -9.05 -3.81 -2.24
N ALA A 298 -10.35 -3.90 -2.00
CA ALA A 298 -10.95 -4.74 -0.97
C ALA A 298 -10.89 -6.24 -1.31
N HIS A 299 -10.88 -6.57 -2.61
CA HIS A 299 -10.87 -7.95 -3.13
C HIS A 299 -9.50 -8.61 -3.30
N ARG A 300 -8.43 -7.82 -3.32
CA ARG A 300 -7.09 -8.32 -3.71
C ARG A 300 -6.45 -9.36 -2.76
N GLU A 301 -7.08 -9.72 -1.65
CA GLU A 301 -6.58 -10.74 -0.71
C GLU A 301 -7.38 -12.07 -0.79
N GLY A 302 -7.89 -12.45 -1.96
CA GLY A 302 -8.72 -13.66 -2.11
C GLY A 302 -8.61 -14.46 -3.42
N CYS A 303 -7.51 -14.36 -4.19
CA CYS A 303 -7.29 -15.26 -5.35
C CYS A 303 -5.91 -15.91 -5.30
N SER A 304 -5.71 -16.77 -4.32
CA SER A 304 -5.02 -18.05 -4.50
C SER A 304 -6.10 -19.12 -4.37
N GLN A 305 -6.25 -19.98 -5.38
CA GLN A 305 -7.40 -20.86 -5.70
C GLN A 305 -8.44 -20.09 -6.56
N PHE A 306 -8.47 -20.18 -7.89
CA PHE A 306 -8.43 -21.38 -8.72
C PHE A 306 -7.41 -21.26 -9.85
N ALA A 307 -6.45 -22.19 -9.86
CA ALA A 307 -5.86 -22.63 -11.11
C ALA A 307 -6.89 -23.50 -11.84
N ALA A 308 -6.91 -23.35 -13.17
CA ALA A 308 -7.40 -24.24 -14.21
C ALA A 308 -8.28 -25.44 -13.80
N ASP A 309 -9.47 -25.51 -14.41
CA ASP A 309 -9.72 -26.55 -15.42
C ASP A 309 -10.06 -25.86 -16.75
#